data_AF-B9XC53-F1
#
_entry.id   AF-B9XC53-F1
#
_cell.length_a   1.000
_cell.length_b   1.000
_cell.length_c   1.000
_cell.angle_alpha   90.00
_cell.angle_beta   90.00
_cell.angle_gamma   90.00
#
_symmetry.space_group_name_H-M   'P 1'
#
loop_
_entity.id
_entity.type
_entity.pdbx_description
1 polymer ?
#
loop_
_entity_poly.entity_id
_entity_poly.type
_entity_poly.pdbx_seq_one_letter_code
_entity_poly.pdbx_strand_id
1 'polypeptide(L)'
;MVEIVGSFTHWKKIPLIRDGKQDSWHAIVHHIEGNRTHHYMLLLDGKPAKDKDCDGLAIPQGHQEEEYAITTERGPRVFMLFGQTK
;
A
#
# COMPACT_ATOMS: atom_id res chain seq x y z
N MET A 1 12.02 8.14 5.12
CA MET A 1 11.51 8.09 3.73
C MET A 1 10.22 7.30 3.75
N VAL A 2 9.19 7.76 3.02
CA VAL A 2 7.90 7.07 2.91
C VAL A 2 7.77 6.53 1.50
N GLU A 3 7.44 5.26 1.36
CA GLU A 3 7.29 4.56 0.08
C GLU A 3 5.98 3.77 0.05
N ILE A 4 5.50 3.44 -1.14
CA ILE A 4 4.37 2.54 -1.36
C ILE A 4 4.80 1.40 -2.28
N VAL A 5 4.32 0.20 -1.96
CA VAL A 5 4.43 -1.00 -2.79
C VAL A 5 3.05 -1.64 -2.89
N GLY A 6 2.79 -2.37 -3.97
CA GLY A 6 1.53 -3.07 -4.14
C GLY A 6 1.34 -3.60 -5.55
N SER A 7 0.20 -4.24 -5.79
CA SER A 7 -0.09 -4.86 -7.08
C SER A 7 -0.05 -3.86 -8.24
N PHE A 8 -0.52 -2.62 -8.03
CA PHE A 8 -0.47 -1.54 -9.03
C PHE A 8 0.95 -0.99 -9.31
N THR A 9 1.93 -1.30 -8.46
CA THR A 9 3.36 -0.98 -8.68
C THR A 9 4.19 -2.19 -9.09
N HIS A 10 3.56 -3.36 -9.26
CA HIS A 10 4.25 -4.64 -9.38
C HIS A 10 5.24 -4.88 -8.22
N TRP A 11 4.88 -4.46 -7.01
CA TRP A 11 5.71 -4.56 -5.80
C TRP A 11 7.06 -3.84 -5.87
N LYS A 12 7.19 -2.86 -6.77
CA LYS A 12 8.34 -1.95 -6.81
C LYS A 12 8.09 -0.78 -5.86
N LYS A 13 9.10 -0.42 -5.07
CA LYS A 13 9.03 0.71 -4.14
C LYS A 13 8.92 2.02 -4.91
N ILE A 14 7.83 2.76 -4.67
CA ILE A 14 7.62 4.10 -5.21
C ILE A 14 7.69 5.10 -4.06
N PRO A 15 8.58 6.10 -4.11
CA PRO A 15 8.67 7.12 -3.07
C PRO A 15 7.44 8.03 -3.07
N LEU A 16 6.92 8.34 -1.88
CA LEU A 16 5.90 9.38 -1.72
C LEU A 16 6.59 10.74 -1.59
N ILE A 17 5.89 11.77 -2.06
CA ILE A 17 6.29 13.17 -1.95
C ILE A 17 5.57 13.77 -0.74
N ARG A 18 6.32 14.42 0.15
CA ARG A 18 5.74 15.14 1.29
C ARG A 18 5.13 16.45 0.82
N ASP A 19 3.84 16.65 1.07
CA ASP A 19 3.19 17.95 0.99
C ASP A 19 3.33 18.66 2.33
N GLY A 20 4.20 19.68 2.39
CA GLY A 20 4.45 20.47 3.60
C GLY A 20 3.29 21.37 4.03
N LYS A 21 2.28 21.61 3.17
CA LYS A 21 1.11 22.43 3.52
C LYS A 21 0.02 21.62 4.21
N GLN A 22 -0.12 20.35 3.84
CA GLN A 22 -1.17 19.45 4.31
C GLN A 22 -0.65 18.38 5.29
N ASP A 23 0.65 18.46 5.65
CA ASP A 23 1.39 17.47 6.45
C ASP A 23 1.06 16.01 6.07
N SER A 24 1.07 15.74 4.76
CA SER A 24 0.67 14.45 4.20
C SER A 24 1.65 13.98 3.13
N TRP A 25 1.60 12.68 2.84
CA TRP A 25 2.44 12.03 1.85
C TRP A 25 1.58 11.56 0.69
N HIS A 26 1.99 11.87 -0.54
CA HIS A 26 1.22 11.56 -1.75
C HIS A 26 2.09 10.91 -2.81
N ALA A 27 1.51 10.00 -3.57
CA ALA A 27 2.08 9.49 -4.82
C ALA A 27 0.98 9.44 -5.88
N ILE A 28 1.35 9.73 -7.13
CA ILE A 28 0.46 9.58 -8.28
C ILE A 28 0.90 8.33 -9.02
N VAL A 29 0.03 7.31 -9.05
CA VAL A 29 0.24 6.09 -9.83
C VAL A 29 -0.75 6.10 -10.99
N HIS A 30 -0.23 6.03 -12.21
CA HIS A 30 -1.04 6.00 -13.42
C HIS A 30 -1.36 4.57 -13.83
N HIS A 31 -2.44 4.40 -14.62
CA HIS A 31 -2.85 3.13 -15.21
C HIS A 31 -3.14 2.01 -14.20
N ILE A 32 -3.68 2.38 -13.03
CA ILE A 32 -4.23 1.38 -12.11
C ILE A 32 -5.51 0.80 -12.72
N GLU A 33 -5.68 -0.52 -12.62
CA GLU A 33 -6.89 -1.18 -13.09
C GLU A 33 -8.09 -0.76 -12.22
N GLY A 34 -9.19 -0.38 -12.87
CA GLY A 34 -10.43 -0.04 -12.16
C GLY A 34 -11.29 -1.26 -11.84
N ASN A 35 -12.29 -1.06 -10.97
CA ASN A 35 -13.25 -2.07 -10.51
C ASN A 35 -12.59 -3.33 -9.93
N ARG A 36 -11.44 -3.14 -9.30
CA ARG A 36 -10.61 -4.20 -8.73
C ARG A 36 -10.06 -3.78 -7.37
N THR A 37 -9.95 -4.75 -6.47
CA THR A 37 -9.20 -4.58 -5.22
C THR A 37 -7.72 -4.81 -5.47
N HIS A 38 -6.91 -3.83 -5.07
CA HIS A 38 -5.46 -3.91 -5.06
C HIS A 38 -4.93 -4.16 -3.66
N HIS A 39 -3.89 -4.98 -3.56
CA HIS A 39 -3.13 -5.15 -2.32
C HIS A 39 -1.93 -4.20 -2.32
N TYR A 40 -1.68 -3.56 -1.18
CA TYR A 40 -0.56 -2.63 -1.03
C TYR A 40 -0.03 -2.60 0.40
N MET A 41 1.12 -1.94 0.56
CA MET A 41 1.74 -1.62 1.84
C MET A 41 2.42 -0.26 1.77
N LEU A 42 2.32 0.50 2.86
CA LEU A 42 3.16 1.68 3.09
C LEU A 42 4.44 1.27 3.80
N LEU A 43 5.58 1.81 3.36
CA LEU A 43 6.86 1.59 3.98
C LEU A 43 7.38 2.87 4.61
N LEU A 44 7.72 2.81 5.88
CA LEU A 44 8.47 3.86 6.60
C LEU A 44 9.90 3.37 6.78
N ASP A 45 10.84 4.03 6.10
CA ASP A 45 12.26 3.63 6.08
C ASP A 45 12.44 2.15 5.73
N GLY A 46 11.69 1.70 4.71
CA GLY A 46 11.71 0.32 4.21
C GLY A 46 10.94 -0.69 5.07
N LYS A 47 10.30 -0.28 6.17
CA LYS A 47 9.52 -1.18 7.05
C LYS A 47 8.01 -1.01 6.85
N PRO A 48 7.23 -2.10 6.82
CA PRO A 48 5.76 -2.03 6.77
C PRO A 48 5.18 -1.12 7.86
N ALA A 49 4.30 -0.23 7.46
CA ALA A 49 3.69 0.78 8.32
C ALA A 49 2.17 0.72 8.21
N LYS A 50 1.47 1.17 9.26
CA LYS A 50 0.01 1.18 9.28
C LYS A 50 -0.54 2.29 8.40
N ASP A 51 -1.52 1.93 7.59
CA ASP A 51 -2.43 2.87 6.95
C ASP A 51 -3.79 2.78 7.65
N LYS A 52 -4.27 3.90 8.21
CA LYS A 52 -5.56 3.97 8.91
C LYS A 52 -6.73 4.18 7.94
N ASP A 53 -6.43 4.66 6.74
CA ASP A 53 -7.41 5.09 5.74
C ASP A 53 -7.57 4.03 4.63
N CYS A 54 -7.00 2.82 4.82
CA CYS A 54 -7.16 1.69 3.89
C CYS A 54 -8.60 1.16 3.89
N ASP A 55 -9.04 0.59 2.75
CA ASP A 55 -10.39 0.02 2.62
C ASP A 55 -10.56 -1.31 3.37
N GLY A 56 -9.46 -1.95 3.78
CA GLY A 56 -9.48 -3.21 4.52
C GLY A 56 -8.12 -3.89 4.64
N LEU A 57 -8.13 -5.06 5.29
CA LEU A 57 -6.97 -5.92 5.48
C LEU A 57 -7.18 -7.27 4.80
N ALA A 58 -6.22 -7.70 4.01
CA ALA A 58 -6.18 -9.02 3.40
C ALA A 58 -5.06 -9.89 3.99
N ILE A 59 -5.25 -11.21 3.96
CA ILE A 59 -4.18 -12.17 4.24
C ILE A 59 -3.25 -12.16 3.02
N PRO A 60 -1.92 -12.02 3.21
CA PRO A 60 -0.98 -12.00 2.10
C PRO A 60 -1.06 -13.28 1.27
N GLN A 61 -1.01 -13.12 -0.05
CA GLN A 61 -1.04 -14.19 -1.03
C GLN A 61 0.28 -14.23 -1.79
N GLY A 62 1.14 -15.19 -1.42
CA GLY A 62 2.42 -15.43 -2.07
C GLY A 62 3.56 -14.54 -1.55
N HIS A 63 4.76 -14.83 -2.05
CA HIS A 63 6.01 -14.34 -1.46
C HIS A 63 6.14 -12.81 -1.43
N GLN A 64 5.65 -12.11 -2.46
CA GLN A 64 5.75 -10.64 -2.52
C GLN A 64 4.88 -9.98 -1.45
N GLU A 65 3.66 -10.47 -1.24
CA GLU A 65 2.77 -9.94 -0.21
C GLU A 65 3.29 -10.26 1.19
N GLU A 66 3.83 -11.45 1.40
CA GLU A 66 4.43 -11.88 2.66
C GLU A 66 5.65 -11.03 3.05
N GLU A 67 6.51 -10.69 2.08
CA GLU A 67 7.70 -9.85 2.29
C GLU A 67 7.35 -8.48 2.87
N TYR A 68 6.25 -7.89 2.40
CA TYR A 68 5.82 -6.56 2.80
C TYR A 68 4.70 -6.57 3.84
N ALA A 69 4.21 -7.72 4.30
CA ALA A 69 3.09 -7.77 5.22
C ALA A 69 3.43 -7.14 6.58
N ILE A 70 2.43 -6.50 7.18
CA ILE A 70 2.54 -6.03 8.57
C ILE A 70 2.05 -7.12 9.52
N THR A 71 2.79 -7.35 10.61
CA THR A 71 2.35 -8.29 11.66
C THR A 71 1.21 -7.70 12.47
N THR A 72 0.11 -8.45 12.58
CA THR A 72 -1.03 -8.12 13.45
C THR A 72 -1.27 -9.26 14.44
N GLU A 73 -2.12 -9.04 15.44
CA GLU A 73 -2.52 -10.10 16.39
C GLU A 73 -3.15 -11.32 15.71
N ARG A 74 -3.74 -11.15 14.52
CA ARG A 74 -4.37 -12.22 13.72
C ARG A 74 -3.44 -12.74 12.60
N GLY A 75 -2.15 -12.48 12.70
CA GLY A 75 -1.14 -12.85 11.71
C GLY A 75 -0.79 -11.73 10.72
N PRO A 76 0.01 -12.02 9.68
CA PRO A 76 0.44 -11.02 8.70
C PRO A 76 -0.74 -10.52 7.87
N ARG A 77 -0.74 -9.22 7.53
CA ARG A 77 -1.76 -8.58 6.70
C ARG A 77 -1.16 -7.61 5.69
N VAL A 78 -1.84 -7.44 4.56
CA VAL A 78 -1.63 -6.36 3.58
C VAL A 78 -2.87 -5.48 3.49
N PHE A 79 -2.72 -4.24 3.05
CA PHE A 79 -3.85 -3.31 2.91
C PHE A 79 -4.58 -3.53 1.58
N MET A 80 -5.87 -3.21 1.58
CA MET A 80 -6.73 -3.23 0.40
C MET A 80 -7.05 -1.80 -0.04
N LEU A 81 -6.97 -1.57 -1.35
CA LEU A 81 -7.43 -0.35 -2.02
C LEU A 81 -8.38 -0.76 -3.14
N PHE A 82 -9.63 -0.31 -3.10
CA PHE A 82 -10.61 -0.56 -4.14
C PHE A 82 -10.52 0.54 -5.21
N GLY A 83 -10.04 0.18 -6.40
CA GLY A 83 -9.97 1.09 -7.53
C GLY A 83 -11.37 1.36 -8.08
N GLN A 84 -11.97 2.50 -7.77
CA GLN A 84 -13.25 2.91 -8.35
C GLN A 84 -13.06 3.53 -9.74
N THR A 85 -13.98 3.23 -10.67
CA THR A 85 -14.09 3.94 -11.95
C THR A 85 -15.20 4.99 -11.87
N LYS A 86 -15.05 6.12 -12.57
CA LYS A 86 -16.11 7.12 -12.77
C LYS A 86 -16.93 6.80 -14.02
#